data_AF-A0A7C4MB40-F1
#
_entry.id   AF-A0A7C4MB40-F1
#
_cell.length_a   1.000
_cell.length_b   1.000
_cell.length_c   1.000
_cell.angle_alpha   90.00
_cell.angle_beta   90.00
_cell.angle_gamma   90.00
#
_symmetry.space_group_name_H-M   'P 1'
#
loop_
_entity.id
_entity.type
_entity.pdbx_description
1 polymer ?
#
loop_
_entity_poly.entity_id
_entity_poly.type
_entity_poly.pdbx_seq_one_letter_code
_entity_poly.pdbx_strand_id
1 'polypeptide(L)'
;MPKQKTRGKFWPQIRALIWEKAQELYQMENAKTMKEDYKGTTATKKELREGGYFQTAKLIILRNLWLQKKGLPSIEEETITENSILPFKNQKQQNNKRKGGRKEKCQNLE
;
A
#
# COMPACT_ATOMS: atom_id res chain seq x y z
N MET A 1 -13.35 37.17 -0.45
CA MET A 1 -12.89 36.01 -1.25
C MET A 1 -12.27 34.98 -0.32
N PRO A 2 -12.67 33.69 -0.35
CA PRO A 2 -12.08 32.69 0.54
C PRO A 2 -10.62 32.45 0.14
N LYS A 3 -9.69 32.67 1.09
CA LYS A 3 -8.26 32.37 0.90
C LYS A 3 -8.11 30.86 0.64
N GLN A 4 -7.63 30.50 -0.55
CA GLN A 4 -7.28 29.12 -0.90
C GLN A 4 -6.23 28.62 0.09
N LYS A 5 -6.54 27.56 0.84
CA LYS A 5 -5.59 26.93 1.76
C LYS A 5 -4.41 26.40 0.94
N THR A 6 -3.19 26.81 1.28
CA THR A 6 -1.96 26.29 0.67
C THR A 6 -1.89 24.77 0.93
N ARG A 7 -2.23 23.97 -0.10
CA ARG A 7 -2.12 22.52 -0.01
C ARG A 7 -0.63 22.18 0.06
N GLY A 8 -0.21 21.49 1.12
CA GLY A 8 1.19 21.07 1.27
C GLY A 8 1.68 20.28 0.04
N LYS A 9 2.91 20.56 -0.40
CA LYS A 9 3.49 20.01 -1.65
C LYS A 9 3.86 18.53 -1.58
N PHE A 10 3.90 17.96 -0.38
CA PHE A 10 4.32 16.58 -0.11
C PHE A 10 3.42 15.54 -0.81
N TRP A 11 2.12 15.53 -0.49
CA TRP A 11 1.21 14.49 -0.99
C TRP A 11 1.02 14.48 -2.51
N PRO A 12 0.93 15.63 -3.22
CA PRO A 12 0.90 15.64 -4.68
C PRO A 12 2.11 14.94 -5.31
N GLN A 13 3.31 15.20 -4.79
CA GLN A 13 4.55 14.60 -5.29
C GLN A 13 4.59 13.10 -4.99
N ILE A 14 4.31 12.69 -3.75
CA ILE A 14 4.27 11.26 -3.39
C ILE A 14 3.22 10.52 -4.23
N ARG A 15 2.08 11.14 -4.49
CA ARG A 15 1.02 10.52 -5.30
C ARG A 15 1.44 10.32 -6.76
N ALA A 16 2.24 11.22 -7.33
CA ALA A 16 2.81 11.04 -8.66
C ALA A 16 3.77 9.83 -8.68
N LEU A 17 4.67 9.74 -7.71
CA LEU A 17 5.61 8.61 -7.57
C LEU A 17 4.88 7.26 -7.39
N ILE A 18 3.80 7.24 -6.63
CA ILE A 18 2.99 6.01 -6.47
C ILE A 18 2.37 5.58 -7.80
N TRP A 19 1.90 6.52 -8.62
CA TRP A 19 1.33 6.20 -9.93
C TRP A 19 2.38 5.63 -10.88
N GLU A 20 3.57 6.23 -10.89
CA GLU A 20 4.70 5.77 -11.68
C GLU A 20 5.12 4.35 -11.27
N LYS A 21 5.34 4.12 -9.98
CA LYS A 21 5.71 2.79 -9.47
C LYS A 21 4.61 1.75 -9.70
N ALA A 22 3.34 2.12 -9.60
CA ALA A 22 2.23 1.22 -9.91
C ALA A 22 2.25 0.78 -11.38
N GLN A 23 2.62 1.69 -12.26
CA GLN A 23 2.76 1.41 -13.68
C GLN A 23 3.94 0.47 -13.97
N GLU A 24 5.07 0.71 -13.31
CA GLU A 24 6.24 -0.15 -13.41
C GLU A 24 5.92 -1.58 -12.94
N LEU A 25 5.20 -1.74 -11.82
CA LEU A 25 4.77 -3.04 -11.32
C LEU A 25 3.86 -3.75 -12.33
N TYR A 26 2.89 -3.04 -12.90
CA TYR A 26 2.01 -3.58 -13.93
C TYR A 26 2.78 -4.03 -15.17
N GLN A 27 3.72 -3.22 -15.65
CA GLN A 27 4.55 -3.57 -16.81
C GLN A 27 5.46 -4.76 -16.51
N MET A 28 6.05 -4.83 -15.32
CA MET A 28 6.92 -5.93 -14.92
C MET A 28 6.16 -7.26 -14.82
N GLU A 29 4.93 -7.25 -14.30
CA GLU A 29 4.12 -8.46 -14.23
C GLU A 29 3.63 -8.91 -15.61
N ASN A 30 3.23 -7.97 -16.47
CA ASN A 30 2.82 -8.30 -17.83
C ASN A 30 4.00 -8.74 -18.70
N ALA A 31 5.19 -8.16 -18.53
CA ALA A 31 6.39 -8.60 -19.24
C ALA A 31 6.81 -10.02 -18.84
N LYS A 32 6.58 -10.42 -17.58
CA LYS A 32 6.82 -11.80 -17.12
C LYS A 32 5.84 -12.80 -17.74
N THR A 33 4.59 -12.40 -17.94
CA THR A 33 3.52 -13.28 -18.43
C THR A 33 3.42 -13.32 -19.95
N MET A 34 3.64 -12.20 -20.62
CA MET A 34 3.58 -12.02 -22.07
C MET A 34 4.96 -11.65 -22.60
N LYS A 35 5.86 -12.64 -22.68
CA LYS A 35 7.27 -12.46 -23.06
C LYS A 35 7.50 -11.75 -24.40
N GLU A 36 6.62 -11.96 -25.39
CA GLU A 36 6.85 -11.51 -26.78
C GLU A 36 5.74 -10.57 -27.33
N ASP A 37 4.52 -10.62 -26.81
CA ASP A 37 3.38 -9.84 -27.33
C ASP A 37 3.05 -8.57 -26.52
N TYR A 38 3.84 -8.25 -25.48
CA TYR A 38 3.55 -7.12 -24.63
C TYR A 38 3.83 -5.79 -25.34
N LYS A 39 2.79 -5.21 -25.94
CA LYS A 39 2.84 -3.86 -26.56
C LYS A 39 2.85 -2.73 -25.54
N GLY A 40 3.71 -2.76 -24.53
CA GLY A 40 4.05 -1.60 -23.70
C GLY A 40 2.86 -0.80 -23.15
N THR A 41 1.69 -1.43 -23.00
CA THR A 41 0.44 -0.66 -22.88
C THR A 41 0.39 -0.02 -21.52
N THR A 42 0.20 1.29 -21.51
CA THR A 42 0.08 2.04 -20.27
C THR A 42 -1.30 1.75 -19.68
N ALA A 43 -1.37 0.95 -18.62
CA ALA A 43 -2.60 0.76 -17.84
C ALA A 43 -3.21 2.08 -17.39
N THR A 44 -4.53 2.12 -17.38
CA THR A 44 -5.30 3.22 -16.85
C THR A 44 -5.28 3.22 -15.32
N LYS A 45 -5.53 4.38 -14.72
CA LYS A 45 -5.65 4.52 -13.26
C LYS A 45 -6.72 3.63 -12.63
N LYS A 46 -7.73 3.24 -13.40
CA LYS A 46 -8.81 2.36 -12.94
C LYS A 46 -8.30 0.92 -12.83
N GLU A 47 -7.69 0.42 -13.90
CA GLU A 47 -7.06 -0.92 -13.95
C GLU A 47 -5.99 -1.08 -12.87
N LEU A 48 -5.15 -0.06 -12.66
CA LEU A 48 -4.14 -0.09 -11.60
C LEU A 48 -4.71 -0.14 -10.18
N ARG A 49 -5.93 0.37 -9.96
CA ARG A 49 -6.61 0.26 -8.66
C ARG A 49 -7.29 -1.09 -8.50
N GLU A 50 -7.91 -1.59 -9.56
CA GLU A 50 -8.56 -2.89 -9.59
C GLU A 50 -7.54 -4.02 -9.41
N GLY A 51 -6.39 -3.93 -10.08
CA GLY A 51 -5.25 -4.83 -9.93
C GLY A 51 -4.45 -4.64 -8.64
N GLY A 52 -4.85 -3.71 -7.75
CA GLY A 52 -4.18 -3.50 -6.46
C GLY A 52 -2.79 -2.84 -6.52
N TYR A 53 -2.21 -2.63 -7.71
CA TYR A 53 -0.88 -2.03 -7.92
C TYR A 53 -0.71 -0.69 -7.23
N PHE A 54 -1.75 0.14 -7.20
CA PHE A 54 -1.70 1.43 -6.51
C PHE A 54 -1.42 1.28 -5.00
N GLN A 55 -2.01 0.27 -4.34
CA GLN A 55 -1.79 0.05 -2.92
C GLN A 55 -0.41 -0.54 -2.66
N THR A 56 0.03 -1.48 -3.50
CA THR A 56 1.37 -2.07 -3.43
C THR A 56 2.45 -1.00 -3.61
N ALA A 57 2.34 -0.18 -4.67
CA ALA A 57 3.23 0.94 -4.94
C ALA A 57 3.26 1.95 -3.78
N LYS A 58 2.10 2.27 -3.20
CA LYS A 58 2.02 3.16 -2.04
C LYS A 58 2.85 2.67 -0.86
N LEU A 59 2.76 1.39 -0.54
CA LEU A 59 3.51 0.80 0.58
C LEU A 59 5.02 0.83 0.30
N ILE A 60 5.44 0.51 -0.93
CA ILE A 60 6.85 0.54 -1.35
C ILE A 60 7.41 1.96 -1.23
N ILE A 61 6.76 2.95 -1.83
CA ILE A 61 7.23 4.35 -1.81
C ILE A 61 7.33 4.88 -0.37
N LEU A 62 6.30 4.65 0.45
CA LEU A 62 6.31 5.12 1.84
C LEU A 62 7.38 4.40 2.69
N ARG A 63 7.62 3.11 2.45
CA ARG A 63 8.69 2.36 3.10
C ARG A 63 10.06 2.89 2.69
N ASN A 64 10.30 3.12 1.40
CA ASN A 64 11.56 3.67 0.90
C ASN A 64 11.84 5.07 1.45
N LEU A 65 10.84 5.95 1.50
CA LEU A 65 10.99 7.27 2.13
C LEU A 65 11.33 7.19 3.61
N TRP A 66 10.76 6.22 4.33
CA TRP A 66 11.08 5.99 5.73
C TRP A 66 12.53 5.47 5.89
N LEU A 67 12.96 4.54 5.06
CA LEU A 67 14.33 4.00 5.05
C LEU A 67 15.37 5.07 4.72
N GLN A 68 15.13 5.88 3.68
CA GLN A 68 15.98 7.01 3.30
C GLN A 68 16.15 7.99 4.47
N LYS A 69 15.06 8.31 5.18
CA LYS A 69 15.12 9.18 6.36
C LYS A 69 15.90 8.55 7.52
N LYS A 70 15.99 7.23 7.57
CA LYS A 70 16.75 6.47 8.57
C LYS A 70 18.19 6.18 8.16
N GLY A 71 18.61 6.57 6.95
CA GLY A 71 19.95 6.28 6.42
C GLY A 71 20.15 4.79 6.09
N LEU A 72 19.06 4.05 5.89
CA LEU A 72 19.09 2.65 5.47
C LEU A 72 19.00 2.57 3.94
N PRO A 73 19.65 1.59 3.30
CA PRO A 73 19.56 1.41 1.86
C PRO A 73 18.10 1.23 1.41
N SER A 74 17.77 1.85 0.26
CA SER A 74 16.47 1.73 -0.38
C SER A 74 16.40 0.41 -1.16
N ILE A 75 15.25 -0.25 -1.12
CA ILE A 75 15.01 -1.61 -1.68
C ILE A 75 15.30 -1.71 -3.19
N GLU A 76 15.44 -0.58 -3.90
CA GLU A 76 15.79 -0.57 -5.34
C GLU A 76 17.24 -1.01 -5.61
N GLU A 77 18.10 -1.10 -4.58
CA GLU A 77 19.45 -1.69 -4.69
C GLU A 77 19.52 -3.17 -4.24
N GLU A 78 18.42 -3.74 -3.71
CA GLU A 78 18.38 -5.11 -3.16
C GLU A 78 17.84 -6.16 -4.15
N THR A 79 17.63 -5.85 -5.43
CA THR A 79 17.20 -6.87 -6.42
C THR A 79 18.35 -7.72 -6.99
N ILE A 80 19.59 -7.51 -6.53
CA ILE A 80 20.73 -8.36 -6.90
C ILE A 80 21.12 -9.32 -5.77
N THR A 81 20.77 -9.02 -4.53
CA THR A 81 21.15 -9.85 -3.38
C THR A 81 19.98 -9.96 -2.41
N GLU A 82 19.10 -10.94 -2.60
CA GLU A 82 18.56 -11.77 -1.50
C GLU A 82 17.38 -12.60 -1.99
N ASN A 83 17.73 -13.78 -2.51
CA ASN A 83 16.88 -14.98 -2.45
C ASN A 83 16.65 -15.46 -0.99
N SER A 84 16.53 -14.55 -0.01
CA SER A 84 16.48 -14.93 1.40
C SER A 84 15.89 -13.83 2.26
N ILE A 85 14.57 -13.72 2.36
CA ILE A 85 13.87 -13.35 3.60
C ILE A 85 12.39 -13.73 3.44
N LEU A 86 11.88 -14.33 4.50
CA LEU A 86 10.70 -15.20 4.61
C LEU A 86 9.34 -14.50 4.35
N PRO A 87 8.28 -15.27 4.03
CA PRO A 87 6.94 -14.74 3.84
C PRO A 87 6.38 -14.24 5.18
N PHE A 88 6.29 -12.92 5.35
CA PHE A 88 5.58 -12.30 6.47
C PHE A 88 4.09 -12.61 6.37
N LYS A 89 3.64 -13.60 7.15
CA LYS A 89 2.22 -13.93 7.36
C LYS A 89 1.54 -12.78 8.12
N ASN A 90 0.76 -11.96 7.43
CA ASN A 90 -0.14 -11.01 8.07
C ASN A 90 -1.38 -11.76 8.60
N GLN A 91 -1.29 -12.27 9.83
CA GLN A 91 -2.44 -12.80 10.55
C GLN A 91 -3.32 -11.63 11.03
N LYS A 92 -4.47 -11.48 10.39
CA LYS A 92 -5.50 -10.48 10.66
C LYS A 92 -6.04 -10.63 12.09
N GLN A 93 -5.67 -9.73 13.00
CA GLN A 93 -6.35 -9.63 14.30
C GLN A 93 -7.77 -9.11 14.08
N GLN A 94 -8.77 -9.95 14.34
CA GLN A 94 -10.16 -9.53 14.43
C GLN A 94 -10.33 -8.75 15.74
N ASN A 95 -10.52 -7.44 15.65
CA ASN A 95 -10.99 -6.66 16.80
C ASN A 95 -12.46 -7.02 17.06
N ASN A 96 -12.75 -7.50 18.26
CA ASN A 96 -14.11 -7.72 18.73
C ASN A 96 -14.44 -6.62 19.73
N LYS A 97 -14.97 -5.50 19.21
CA LYS A 97 -15.48 -4.40 20.02
C LYS A 97 -17.02 -4.41 20.02
N ARG A 98 -17.63 -4.98 21.05
CA ARG A 98 -19.06 -4.77 21.41
C ARG A 98 -19.12 -4.60 22.93
N LYS A 99 -19.10 -3.36 23.45
CA LYS A 99 -20.23 -2.47 23.79
C LYS A 99 -21.24 -3.08 24.78
N GLY A 100 -21.29 -2.47 25.97
CA GLY A 100 -22.55 -2.16 26.66
C GLY A 100 -23.00 -3.16 27.72
N GLY A 101 -22.72 -2.83 28.98
CA GLY A 101 -23.25 -3.54 30.14
C GLY A 101 -24.77 -3.53 30.24
N ARG A 102 -25.32 -4.64 30.73
CA ARG A 102 -26.73 -4.77 31.12
C ARG A 102 -26.75 -5.18 32.59
N LYS A 103 -27.29 -4.27 33.42
CA LYS A 103 -27.51 -4.41 34.87
C LYS A 103 -28.17 -5.75 35.21
N GLU A 104 -27.60 -6.41 36.20
CA GLU A 104 -28.21 -7.49 36.97
C GLU A 104 -29.52 -7.00 37.58
N LYS A 105 -30.59 -7.80 37.47
CA LYS A 105 -31.77 -7.68 38.32
C LYS A 105 -31.71 -8.83 39.32
N CYS A 106 -31.62 -8.47 40.60
CA CYS A 106 -31.75 -9.35 41.75
C CYS A 106 -33.04 -10.17 41.64
N GLN A 107 -32.93 -11.48 41.82
CA GLN A 107 -34.07 -12.34 42.11
C GLN A 107 -34.31 -12.26 43.63
N ASN A 108 -35.41 -11.65 44.02
CA ASN A 108 -36.10 -11.99 45.26
C ASN A 108 -37.40 -12.66 44.83
N LEU A 109 -37.55 -13.94 45.13
CA LEU A 109 -38.85 -14.61 45.13
C LEU A 109 -38.91 -15.42 46.43
N GLU A 110 -39.82 -14.95 47.30
CA GLU A 110 -40.41 -15.54 48.51
C GLU A 110 -39.69 -16.66 49.27
#